data_AF-W0ANU3-F1
#
_entry.id   AF-W0ANU3-F1
#
_cell.length_a   1.000
_cell.length_b   1.000
_cell.length_c   1.000
_cell.angle_alpha   90.00
_cell.angle_beta   90.00
_cell.angle_gamma   90.00
#
_symmetry.space_group_name_H-M   'P 1'
#
loop_
_entity.id
_entity.type
_entity.pdbx_description
1 polymer ?
#
loop_
_entity_poly.entity_id
_entity_poly.type
_entity_poly.pdbx_seq_one_letter_code
_entity_poly.pdbx_strand_id
1 'polypeptide(L)'
;MIRYAEIRTLMISEPSIAAICRQLSRSHRTIAPKVRKIQQAMDAAGESLPPCPCGQPKFHNGGCTFSMVTRTKLGTSGRVRRLDGGELERRLKRLCQPEELRALIASEENFDAIVAKLGRSRNSVGPVIRKMLGEMEAEGIAPLCACGKLKFHPGGCAATKREDWQAPRLEMLRSGATVMEVQRAFGGGRTEIARLRDQAGIQAKTKGAGSSLRASRKPRPLAVPFVPIRPEADPLYSRISAMVPHWTSEQTRKDIISEIYVAILAGTISEAEAAKNIKRFVNAGFRTYENKFGPRSLDEALTDDSETSWVAMIPDPAALDAFDRLDDIIVGQRSCVA
;
A
#
# COMPACT_ATOMS: atom_id res chain seq x y z
N MET A 1 16.97 -2.49 28.95
CA MET A 1 17.85 -2.88 27.82
C MET A 1 17.27 -4.17 27.24
N ILE A 2 16.85 -4.21 25.97
CA ILE A 2 16.22 -5.42 25.39
C ILE A 2 17.28 -6.49 25.20
N ARG A 3 17.08 -7.66 25.80
CA ARG A 3 18.02 -8.78 25.72
C ARG A 3 17.90 -9.44 24.35
N TYR A 4 19.04 -9.80 23.75
CA TYR A 4 19.06 -10.48 22.44
C TYR A 4 18.31 -11.82 22.47
N ALA A 5 18.33 -12.52 23.61
CA ALA A 5 17.60 -13.76 23.82
C ALA A 5 16.08 -13.60 23.65
N GLU A 6 15.51 -12.52 24.17
CA GLU A 6 14.06 -12.24 24.08
C GLU A 6 13.63 -12.03 22.62
N ILE A 7 14.39 -11.24 21.85
CA ILE A 7 14.12 -11.04 20.42
C ILE A 7 14.25 -12.37 19.65
N ARG A 8 15.23 -13.22 20.00
CA ARG A 8 15.39 -14.54 19.36
C ARG A 8 14.19 -15.45 19.62
N THR A 9 13.66 -15.51 20.84
CA THR A 9 12.44 -16.25 21.16
C THR A 9 11.25 -15.76 20.34
N LEU A 10 11.06 -14.44 20.27
CA LEU A 10 9.98 -13.84 19.47
C LEU A 10 10.17 -14.05 17.96
N MET A 11 11.41 -14.13 17.48
CA MET A 11 11.68 -14.47 16.08
C MET A 11 11.22 -15.88 15.70
N ILE A 12 11.08 -16.78 16.68
CA ILE A 12 10.56 -18.14 16.45
C ILE A 12 9.02 -18.10 16.42
N SER A 13 8.38 -17.52 17.44
CA SER A 13 6.93 -17.52 17.60
C SER A 13 6.20 -16.55 16.66
N GLU A 14 6.77 -15.38 16.38
CA GLU A 14 6.07 -14.32 15.69
C GLU A 14 6.20 -14.40 14.16
N PRO A 15 5.15 -13.99 13.42
CA PRO A 15 5.15 -14.04 11.96
C PRO A 15 5.88 -12.86 11.30
N SER A 16 6.16 -11.77 12.03
CA SER A 16 6.73 -10.55 11.43
C SER A 16 7.48 -9.64 12.42
N ILE A 17 8.41 -8.80 11.91
CA ILE A 17 9.08 -7.77 12.72
C ILE A 17 8.07 -6.82 13.36
N ALA A 18 6.97 -6.51 12.67
CA ALA A 18 5.92 -5.64 13.20
C ALA A 18 5.25 -6.24 14.45
N ALA A 19 5.03 -7.56 14.46
CA ALA A 19 4.49 -8.25 15.63
C ALA A 19 5.47 -8.20 16.81
N ILE A 20 6.75 -8.49 16.56
CA ILE A 20 7.83 -8.34 17.55
C ILE A 20 7.89 -6.90 18.09
N CYS A 21 7.73 -5.89 17.23
CA CYS A 21 7.71 -4.48 17.63
C CYS A 21 6.55 -4.15 18.57
N ARG A 22 5.35 -4.68 18.29
CA ARG A 22 4.17 -4.50 19.14
C ARG A 22 4.39 -5.13 20.51
N GLN A 23 4.86 -6.38 20.53
CA GLN A 23 5.07 -7.12 21.78
C GLN A 23 6.13 -6.48 22.67
N LEU A 24 7.20 -5.96 22.08
CA LEU A 24 8.25 -5.25 22.82
C LEU A 24 7.93 -3.78 23.10
N SER A 25 6.82 -3.24 22.57
CA SER A 25 6.49 -1.81 22.58
C SER A 25 7.64 -0.92 22.07
N ARG A 26 8.21 -1.28 20.91
CA ARG A 26 9.34 -0.55 20.30
C ARG A 26 9.14 -0.26 18.83
N SER A 27 9.80 0.79 18.35
CA SER A 27 9.74 1.16 16.95
C SER A 27 10.50 0.15 16.06
N HIS A 28 10.01 0.01 14.82
CA HIS A 28 10.66 -0.81 13.78
C HIS A 28 12.14 -0.45 13.58
N ARG A 29 12.47 0.85 13.67
CA ARG A 29 13.85 1.35 13.57
C ARG A 29 14.78 0.78 14.65
N THR A 30 14.23 0.44 15.82
CA THR A 30 14.99 -0.11 16.96
C THR A 30 15.15 -1.63 16.86
N ILE A 31 14.10 -2.34 16.43
CA ILE A 31 14.05 -3.80 16.43
C ILE A 31 14.65 -4.41 15.16
N ALA A 32 14.36 -3.86 13.98
CA ALA A 32 14.76 -4.47 12.71
C ALA A 32 16.28 -4.71 12.58
N PRO A 33 17.18 -3.78 12.99
CA PRO A 33 18.62 -4.04 12.95
C PRO A 33 19.05 -5.19 13.87
N LYS A 34 18.40 -5.36 15.03
CA LYS A 34 18.71 -6.44 15.98
C LYS A 34 18.25 -7.79 15.47
N VAL A 35 17.04 -7.87 14.93
CA VAL A 35 16.50 -9.07 14.28
C VAL A 35 17.45 -9.54 13.17
N ARG A 36 17.94 -8.62 12.32
CA ARG A 36 18.92 -8.98 11.26
C ARG A 36 20.23 -9.52 11.82
N LYS A 37 20.77 -8.94 12.89
CA LYS A 37 21.99 -9.43 13.53
C LYS A 37 21.79 -10.83 14.13
N ILE A 38 20.64 -11.06 14.78
CA ILE A 38 20.30 -12.37 15.33
C ILE A 38 20.13 -13.39 14.21
N GLN A 39 19.41 -13.05 13.14
CA GLN A 39 19.24 -13.92 11.97
C GLN A 39 20.60 -14.33 11.39
N GLN A 40 21.50 -13.36 11.16
CA GLN A 40 22.85 -13.64 10.64
C GLN A 40 23.66 -14.54 11.57
N ALA A 41 23.53 -14.38 12.89
CA ALA A 41 24.20 -15.24 13.87
C ALA A 41 23.61 -16.66 13.87
N MET A 42 22.29 -16.81 13.75
CA MET A 42 21.61 -18.10 13.63
C MET A 42 22.02 -18.81 12.33
N ASP A 43 21.97 -18.11 11.19
CA ASP A 43 22.37 -18.65 9.89
C ASP A 43 23.83 -19.12 9.92
N ALA A 44 24.74 -18.36 10.55
CA ALA A 44 26.15 -18.72 10.72
C ALA A 44 26.36 -19.94 11.65
N ALA A 45 25.46 -20.17 12.61
CA ALA A 45 25.46 -21.33 13.48
C ALA A 45 24.79 -22.57 12.85
N GLY A 46 24.27 -22.47 11.62
CA GLY A 46 23.48 -23.52 10.99
C GLY A 46 22.06 -23.67 11.55
N GLU A 47 21.60 -22.71 12.36
CA GLU A 47 20.24 -22.66 12.88
C GLU A 47 19.35 -21.90 11.89
N SER A 48 18.53 -22.61 11.12
CA SER A 48 17.55 -21.95 10.24
C SER A 48 16.26 -21.65 11.00
N LEU A 49 15.80 -20.40 10.95
CA LEU A 49 14.40 -20.12 11.29
C LEU A 49 13.47 -20.78 10.26
N PRO A 50 12.24 -21.17 10.66
CA PRO A 50 11.24 -21.61 9.69
C PRO A 50 11.08 -20.53 8.62
N PRO A 51 11.11 -20.89 7.33
CA PRO A 51 11.03 -19.93 6.25
C PRO A 51 9.72 -19.14 6.36
N CYS A 52 9.72 -17.91 5.82
CA CYS A 52 8.49 -17.17 5.65
C CYS A 52 7.53 -18.01 4.80
N PRO A 53 6.22 -18.02 5.05
CA PRO A 53 5.29 -18.84 4.26
C PRO A 53 5.27 -18.53 2.74
N CYS A 54 5.87 -17.42 2.29
CA CYS A 54 6.13 -17.17 0.87
C CYS A 54 7.31 -17.99 0.28
N GLY A 55 7.97 -18.85 1.07
CA GLY A 55 9.16 -19.60 0.69
C GLY A 55 10.47 -18.81 0.76
N GLN A 56 10.43 -17.52 1.08
CA GLN A 56 11.61 -16.70 1.30
C GLN A 56 12.14 -16.85 2.73
N PRO A 57 13.41 -16.48 3.01
CA PRO A 57 13.92 -16.40 4.36
C PRO A 57 13.01 -15.57 5.27
N LYS A 58 12.87 -15.98 6.54
CA LYS A 58 12.10 -15.21 7.53
C LYS A 58 12.64 -13.78 7.59
N PHE A 59 11.74 -12.79 7.61
CA PHE A 59 12.10 -11.36 7.59
C PHE A 59 12.87 -10.87 6.36
N HIS A 60 12.64 -11.49 5.19
CA HIS A 60 13.24 -11.06 3.92
C HIS A 60 13.03 -9.56 3.61
N ASN A 61 13.95 -8.98 2.85
CA ASN A 61 13.82 -7.61 2.36
C ASN A 61 12.87 -7.58 1.16
N GLY A 62 11.79 -6.81 1.25
CA GLY A 62 10.78 -6.69 0.19
C GLY A 62 9.37 -6.84 0.76
N GLY A 63 8.34 -6.42 0.02
CA GLY A 63 6.97 -6.75 0.42
C GLY A 63 6.81 -8.27 0.44
N CYS A 64 6.42 -8.83 1.58
CA CYS A 64 6.07 -10.24 1.63
C CYS A 64 4.85 -10.47 0.75
N THR A 65 5.00 -11.33 -0.26
CA THR A 65 3.89 -11.75 -1.12
C THR A 65 2.88 -12.61 -0.37
N PHE A 66 3.20 -13.04 0.85
CA PHE A 66 2.30 -13.71 1.77
C PHE A 66 1.44 -12.74 2.61
N SER A 67 1.27 -11.47 2.20
CA SER A 67 0.43 -10.55 2.97
C SER A 67 -1.05 -10.97 2.89
N MET A 68 -1.51 -11.61 3.97
CA MET A 68 -2.86 -12.08 4.26
C MET A 68 -3.42 -13.15 3.30
N VAL A 69 -3.65 -14.34 3.85
CA VAL A 69 -4.58 -15.31 3.28
C VAL A 69 -5.97 -14.73 3.42
N THR A 70 -6.43 -14.01 2.40
CA THR A 70 -7.87 -13.86 2.17
C THR A 70 -8.34 -15.15 1.51
N ARG A 71 -9.35 -15.81 2.05
CA ARG A 71 -10.17 -16.76 1.28
C ARG A 71 -10.50 -16.04 -0.04
N THR A 72 -10.15 -16.63 -1.19
CA THR A 72 -10.73 -16.15 -2.43
C THR A 72 -12.24 -16.27 -2.27
N LYS A 73 -12.99 -15.43 -2.98
CA LYS A 73 -14.45 -15.49 -2.90
C LYS A 73 -15.01 -16.85 -3.36
N LEU A 74 -14.20 -17.63 -4.11
CA LEU A 74 -14.50 -19.01 -4.52
C LEU A 74 -14.29 -20.08 -3.42
N GLY A 75 -13.87 -19.67 -2.22
CA GLY A 75 -13.61 -20.60 -1.11
C GLY A 75 -12.30 -21.37 -1.23
N THR A 76 -11.43 -21.02 -2.19
CA THR A 76 -10.04 -21.51 -2.25
C THR A 76 -9.15 -20.59 -1.42
N SER A 77 -8.15 -21.15 -0.73
CA SER A 77 -7.11 -20.36 -0.06
C SER A 77 -6.11 -19.86 -1.10
N GLY A 78 -6.37 -18.69 -1.69
CA GLY A 78 -5.55 -18.06 -2.72
C GLY A 78 -4.82 -16.81 -2.24
N ARG A 79 -3.60 -16.61 -2.75
CA ARG A 79 -2.65 -15.54 -2.36
C ARG A 79 -2.98 -14.24 -3.11
N VAL A 80 -3.33 -13.16 -2.40
CA VAL A 80 -3.55 -11.85 -3.05
C VAL A 80 -2.22 -11.10 -3.16
N ARG A 81 -1.76 -10.85 -4.39
CA ARG A 81 -0.72 -9.84 -4.66
C ARG A 81 -1.31 -8.46 -4.36
N ARG A 82 -0.47 -7.55 -3.83
CA ARG A 82 -0.81 -6.14 -3.59
C ARG A 82 -1.71 -5.59 -4.71
N LEU A 83 -2.89 -5.15 -4.30
CA LEU A 83 -3.96 -4.61 -5.14
C LEU A 83 -3.42 -3.75 -6.29
N ASP A 84 -3.87 -4.06 -7.50
CA ASP A 84 -3.71 -3.20 -8.67
C ASP A 84 -4.22 -1.79 -8.37
N GLY A 85 -3.56 -0.79 -8.97
CA GLY A 85 -3.86 0.64 -8.78
C GLY A 85 -5.33 1.03 -9.01
N GLY A 86 -6.10 0.19 -9.70
CA GLY A 86 -7.55 0.37 -9.90
C GLY A 86 -8.38 0.34 -8.60
N GLU A 87 -8.00 -0.42 -7.58
CA GLU A 87 -8.74 -0.43 -6.29
C GLU A 87 -8.53 0.86 -5.50
N LEU A 88 -7.32 1.44 -5.57
CA LEU A 88 -7.01 2.74 -4.98
C LEU A 88 -7.79 3.84 -5.70
N GLU A 89 -7.88 3.79 -7.04
CA GLU A 89 -8.65 4.73 -7.84
C GLU A 89 -10.16 4.61 -7.53
N ARG A 90 -10.70 3.40 -7.37
CA ARG A 90 -12.09 3.16 -6.96
C ARG A 90 -12.38 3.61 -5.52
N ARG A 91 -11.43 3.47 -4.60
CA ARG A 91 -11.56 4.00 -3.23
C ARG A 91 -11.47 5.52 -3.20
N LEU A 92 -10.60 6.13 -4.01
CA LEU A 92 -10.50 7.59 -4.11
C LEU A 92 -11.75 8.23 -4.72
N LYS A 93 -12.38 7.59 -5.72
CA LYS A 93 -13.66 8.02 -6.30
C LYS A 93 -14.82 8.07 -5.29
N ARG A 94 -14.76 7.31 -4.20
CA ARG A 94 -15.81 7.34 -3.15
C ARG A 94 -15.56 8.38 -2.06
N LEU A 95 -14.37 8.97 -2.00
CA LEU A 95 -13.90 9.74 -0.84
C LEU A 95 -13.87 11.25 -1.06
N CYS A 96 -14.18 11.73 -2.27
CA CYS A 96 -14.41 13.13 -2.55
C CYS A 96 -15.37 13.21 -3.74
N GLN A 97 -16.50 13.92 -3.57
CA GLN A 97 -17.39 14.16 -4.69
C GLN A 97 -16.61 14.94 -5.76
N PRO A 98 -16.64 14.52 -7.04
CA PRO A 98 -15.91 15.20 -8.12
C PRO A 98 -16.15 16.72 -8.15
N GLU A 99 -17.36 17.14 -7.81
CA GLU A 99 -17.81 18.53 -7.73
C GLU A 99 -17.13 19.32 -6.62
N GLU A 100 -16.99 18.73 -5.42
CA GLU A 100 -16.30 19.35 -4.29
C GLU A 100 -14.81 19.55 -4.61
N LEU A 101 -14.17 18.56 -5.23
CA LEU A 101 -12.79 18.68 -5.66
C LEU A 101 -12.63 19.73 -6.78
N ARG A 102 -13.56 19.79 -7.74
CA ARG A 102 -13.59 20.85 -8.77
C ARG A 102 -13.70 22.23 -8.13
N ALA A 103 -14.59 22.40 -7.14
CA ALA A 103 -14.74 23.66 -6.40
C ALA A 103 -13.47 24.04 -5.63
N LEU A 104 -12.78 23.07 -5.02
CA LEU A 104 -11.50 23.30 -4.33
C LEU A 104 -10.33 23.61 -5.29
N ILE A 105 -10.34 23.07 -6.52
CA ILE A 105 -9.34 23.41 -7.55
C ILE A 105 -9.60 24.81 -8.11
N ALA A 106 -10.88 25.16 -8.29
CA ALA A 106 -11.32 26.46 -8.75
C ALA A 106 -11.02 27.56 -7.72
N SER A 107 -11.25 27.28 -6.43
CA SER A 107 -10.85 28.19 -5.35
C SER A 107 -9.35 28.45 -5.44
N GLU A 108 -8.91 29.69 -5.21
CA GLU A 108 -7.50 30.09 -5.33
C GLU A 108 -6.55 29.47 -4.29
N GLU A 109 -6.95 28.36 -3.70
CA GLU A 109 -6.19 27.64 -2.70
C GLU A 109 -4.97 26.93 -3.30
N ASN A 110 -3.90 26.90 -2.52
CA ASN A 110 -2.72 26.14 -2.88
C ASN A 110 -2.95 24.64 -2.68
N PHE A 111 -2.13 23.81 -3.33
CA PHE A 111 -2.28 22.35 -3.30
C PHE A 111 -2.24 21.78 -1.87
N ASP A 112 -1.43 22.37 -0.99
CA ASP A 112 -1.29 21.90 0.39
C ASP A 112 -2.54 22.18 1.24
N ALA A 113 -3.24 23.29 0.99
CA ALA A 113 -4.54 23.59 1.59
C ALA A 113 -5.62 22.60 1.16
N ILE A 114 -5.67 22.25 -0.13
CA ILE A 114 -6.59 21.22 -0.65
C ILE A 114 -6.30 19.86 0.02
N VAL A 115 -5.03 19.48 0.10
CA VAL A 115 -4.60 18.23 0.77
C VAL A 115 -5.02 18.20 2.24
N ALA A 116 -4.86 19.33 2.95
CA ALA A 116 -5.26 19.47 4.35
C ALA A 116 -6.77 19.34 4.54
N LYS A 117 -7.58 20.03 3.72
CA LYS A 117 -9.05 19.94 3.76
C LYS A 117 -9.56 18.52 3.50
N LEU A 118 -8.94 17.82 2.56
CA LEU A 118 -9.31 16.44 2.26
C LEU A 118 -8.82 15.45 3.34
N GLY A 119 -7.92 15.87 4.24
CA GLY A 119 -7.32 14.99 5.25
C GLY A 119 -6.50 13.86 4.64
N ARG A 120 -5.86 14.09 3.49
CA ARG A 120 -5.16 13.04 2.72
C ARG A 120 -3.67 13.32 2.54
N SER A 121 -2.96 12.35 1.95
CA SER A 121 -1.57 12.54 1.56
C SER A 121 -1.47 13.22 0.19
N ARG A 122 -0.42 14.02 -0.03
CA ARG A 122 -0.11 14.60 -1.36
C ARG A 122 -0.01 13.54 -2.47
N ASN A 123 0.50 12.34 -2.14
CA ASN A 123 0.66 11.24 -3.11
C ASN A 123 -0.68 10.66 -3.58
N SER A 124 -1.69 10.65 -2.72
CA SER A 124 -3.04 10.17 -3.08
C SER A 124 -3.84 11.22 -3.85
N VAL A 125 -3.71 12.51 -3.49
CA VAL A 125 -4.50 13.59 -4.09
C VAL A 125 -3.94 14.03 -5.45
N GLY A 126 -2.62 14.01 -5.63
CA GLY A 126 -1.96 14.53 -6.83
C GLY A 126 -2.41 13.91 -8.16
N PRO A 127 -2.49 12.57 -8.31
CA PRO A 127 -2.99 11.95 -9.52
C PRO A 127 -4.43 12.35 -9.86
N VAL A 128 -5.30 12.45 -8.85
CA VAL A 128 -6.72 12.79 -9.03
C VAL A 128 -6.88 14.24 -9.50
N ILE A 129 -6.19 15.18 -8.85
CA ILE A 129 -6.21 16.60 -9.26
C ILE A 129 -5.71 16.76 -10.70
N ARG A 130 -4.65 16.05 -11.10
CA ARG A 130 -4.13 16.14 -12.48
C ARG A 130 -5.13 15.64 -13.51
N LYS A 131 -5.84 14.55 -13.21
CA LYS A 131 -6.91 14.04 -14.07
C LYS A 131 -8.04 15.07 -14.19
N MET A 132 -8.50 15.59 -13.06
CA MET A 132 -9.56 16.60 -13.01
C MET A 132 -9.19 17.88 -13.77
N LEU A 133 -7.95 18.35 -13.64
CA LEU A 133 -7.45 19.50 -14.40
C LEU A 133 -7.45 19.27 -15.91
N GLY A 134 -7.15 18.05 -16.37
CA GLY A 134 -7.23 17.71 -17.79
C GLY A 134 -8.68 17.69 -18.31
N GLU A 135 -9.62 17.22 -17.49
CA GLU A 135 -11.06 17.30 -17.79
C GLU A 135 -11.53 18.76 -17.85
N MET A 136 -11.16 19.58 -16.86
CA MET A 136 -11.48 21.02 -16.85
C MET A 136 -10.83 21.78 -18.00
N GLU A 137 -9.63 21.37 -18.45
CA GLU A 137 -8.93 21.98 -19.59
C GLU A 137 -9.67 21.68 -20.89
N ALA A 138 -10.12 20.43 -21.08
CA ALA A 138 -10.95 20.04 -22.21
C ALA A 138 -12.31 20.78 -22.23
N GLU A 139 -12.86 21.10 -21.06
CA GLU A 139 -14.07 21.92 -20.88
C GLU A 139 -13.81 23.44 -21.06
N GLY A 140 -12.55 23.88 -21.16
CA GLY A 140 -12.18 25.29 -21.28
C GLY A 140 -12.33 26.10 -19.98
N ILE A 141 -12.49 25.44 -18.84
CA ILE A 141 -12.72 26.06 -17.52
C ILE A 141 -11.56 25.85 -16.54
N ALA A 142 -10.45 25.24 -16.98
CA ALA A 142 -9.32 24.97 -16.10
C ALA A 142 -8.69 26.28 -15.58
N PRO A 143 -8.51 26.41 -14.25
CA PRO A 143 -7.81 27.56 -13.70
C PRO A 143 -6.33 27.54 -14.09
N LEU A 144 -5.86 28.65 -14.64
CA LEU A 144 -4.46 28.85 -14.97
C LEU A 144 -3.71 29.42 -13.76
N CYS A 145 -2.46 29.01 -13.56
CA CYS A 145 -1.52 29.75 -12.72
C CYS A 145 -1.23 31.11 -13.38
N ALA A 146 -0.76 32.08 -12.59
CA ALA A 146 -0.25 33.36 -13.07
C ALA A 146 0.85 33.25 -14.17
N CYS A 147 1.48 32.08 -14.34
CA CYS A 147 2.43 31.84 -15.45
C CYS A 147 1.77 31.38 -16.77
N GLY A 148 0.44 31.34 -16.84
CA GLY A 148 -0.31 30.88 -18.01
C GLY A 148 -0.40 29.36 -18.17
N LYS A 149 0.29 28.57 -17.33
CA LYS A 149 0.14 27.10 -17.29
C LYS A 149 -1.00 26.69 -16.36
N LEU A 150 -1.56 25.50 -16.52
CA LEU A 150 -2.54 24.92 -15.60
C LEU A 150 -2.09 25.05 -14.13
N LYS A 151 -3.03 25.28 -13.22
CA LYS A 151 -2.77 25.21 -11.77
C LYS A 151 -2.09 23.87 -11.41
N PHE A 152 -1.28 23.88 -10.36
CA PHE A 152 -0.55 22.71 -9.86
C PHE A 152 0.39 22.02 -10.86
N HIS A 153 0.82 22.74 -11.91
CA HIS A 153 1.77 22.20 -12.86
C HIS A 153 3.08 21.73 -12.20
N PRO A 154 3.74 20.70 -12.76
CA PRO A 154 5.00 20.20 -12.23
C PRO A 154 6.09 21.30 -12.24
N GLY A 155 6.95 21.27 -11.21
CA GLY A 155 8.11 22.17 -11.08
C GLY A 155 7.86 23.48 -10.31
N GLY A 156 6.62 23.76 -9.90
CA GLY A 156 6.24 25.01 -9.22
C GLY A 156 6.17 26.19 -10.19
N CYS A 157 5.32 27.18 -9.89
CA CYS A 157 4.99 28.25 -10.83
C CYS A 157 6.12 29.27 -10.97
N ALA A 158 6.61 29.46 -12.19
CA ALA A 158 7.68 30.42 -12.47
C ALA A 158 7.25 31.86 -12.14
N ALA A 159 5.96 32.19 -12.27
CA ALA A 159 5.42 33.49 -11.85
C ALA A 159 5.41 33.66 -10.32
N THR A 160 5.23 32.59 -9.54
CA THR A 160 5.49 32.63 -8.09
C THR A 160 6.98 32.62 -7.75
N LYS A 161 7.84 32.32 -8.73
CA LYS A 161 9.30 32.46 -8.63
C LYS A 161 9.75 33.88 -9.01
N ARG A 162 9.06 34.94 -8.56
CA ARG A 162 9.52 36.34 -8.69
C ARG A 162 10.96 36.50 -8.20
N GLU A 163 11.77 37.35 -8.81
CA GLU A 163 13.18 37.58 -8.41
C GLU A 163 13.37 37.79 -6.90
N ASP A 164 12.34 38.34 -6.23
CA ASP A 164 12.22 38.58 -4.79
C ASP A 164 12.39 37.34 -3.89
N TRP A 165 12.17 36.10 -4.35
CA TRP A 165 12.34 34.92 -3.47
C TRP A 165 13.80 34.49 -3.30
N GLN A 166 14.67 34.86 -4.25
CA GLN A 166 16.07 34.43 -4.19
C GLN A 166 16.81 35.16 -3.09
N ALA A 167 16.55 36.46 -2.92
CA ALA A 167 17.27 37.30 -1.97
C ALA A 167 17.15 36.80 -0.51
N PRO A 168 15.94 36.54 0.06
CA PRO A 168 15.81 36.01 1.42
C PRO A 168 16.43 34.62 1.59
N ARG A 169 16.35 33.75 0.57
CA ARG A 169 16.96 32.43 0.61
C ARG A 169 18.49 32.51 0.58
N LEU A 170 19.05 33.39 -0.24
CA LEU A 170 20.48 33.65 -0.32
C LEU A 170 21.00 34.27 0.98
N GLU A 171 20.26 35.19 1.58
CA GLU A 171 20.60 35.76 2.88
C GLU A 171 20.64 34.68 3.98
N MET A 172 19.64 33.80 4.02
CA MET A 172 19.62 32.66 4.95
C MET A 172 20.76 31.66 4.69
N LEU A 173 21.13 31.43 3.42
CA LEU A 173 22.29 30.60 3.06
C LEU A 173 23.61 31.26 3.48
N ARG A 174 23.74 32.59 3.31
CA ARG A 174 24.92 33.39 3.69
C ARG A 174 25.10 33.44 5.21
N SER A 175 24.01 33.47 5.98
CA SER A 175 24.04 33.32 7.45
C SER A 175 24.37 31.89 7.91
N GLY A 176 24.58 30.97 6.96
CA GLY A 176 25.09 29.63 7.22
C GLY A 176 24.00 28.60 7.52
N ALA A 177 22.74 28.87 7.15
CA ALA A 177 21.68 27.87 7.17
C ALA A 177 21.93 26.78 6.11
N THR A 178 21.41 25.59 6.39
CA THR A 178 21.45 24.45 5.48
C THR A 178 20.34 24.55 4.44
N VAL A 179 20.55 23.91 3.27
CA VAL A 179 19.53 23.78 2.21
C VAL A 179 18.18 23.27 2.76
N MET A 180 18.21 22.40 3.78
CA MET A 180 16.98 21.89 4.42
C MET A 180 16.26 22.93 5.28
N GLU A 181 16.99 23.79 5.99
CA GLU A 181 16.40 24.86 6.78
C GLU A 181 15.77 25.92 5.87
N VAL A 182 16.46 26.29 4.79
CA VAL A 182 15.91 27.18 3.77
C VAL A 182 14.68 26.56 3.10
N GLN A 183 14.70 25.26 2.80
CA GLN A 183 13.54 24.56 2.25
C GLN A 183 12.35 24.59 3.21
N ARG A 184 12.60 24.44 4.51
CA ARG A 184 11.54 24.46 5.52
C ARG A 184 10.95 25.86 5.67
N ALA A 185 11.79 26.89 5.65
CA ALA A 185 11.38 28.28 5.81
C ALA A 185 10.61 28.82 4.59
N PHE A 186 11.06 28.49 3.38
CA PHE A 186 10.56 29.13 2.16
C PHE A 186 9.93 28.16 1.15
N GLY A 187 9.82 26.87 1.48
CA GLY A 187 9.41 25.84 0.53
C GLY A 187 10.44 25.61 -0.60
N GLY A 188 9.98 25.05 -1.71
CA GLY A 188 10.79 24.83 -2.91
C GLY A 188 11.53 23.49 -2.97
N GLY A 189 12.14 23.22 -4.12
CA GLY A 189 12.89 21.98 -4.34
C GLY A 189 14.28 22.05 -3.71
N ARG A 190 14.73 20.96 -3.07
CA ARG A 190 16.10 20.89 -2.52
C ARG A 190 17.17 21.18 -3.57
N THR A 191 17.00 20.63 -4.77
CA THR A 191 17.94 20.81 -5.89
C THR A 191 18.01 22.27 -6.35
N GLU A 192 16.88 22.97 -6.31
CA GLU A 192 16.80 24.38 -6.68
C GLU A 192 17.54 25.27 -5.66
N ILE A 193 17.31 25.04 -4.37
CA ILE A 193 18.02 25.77 -3.30
C ILE A 193 19.52 25.44 -3.31
N ALA A 194 19.88 24.19 -3.57
CA ALA A 194 21.28 23.80 -3.74
C ALA A 194 21.93 24.51 -4.94
N ARG A 195 21.24 24.58 -6.08
CA ARG A 195 21.71 25.32 -7.26
C ARG A 195 21.87 26.81 -6.97
N LEU A 196 20.93 27.42 -6.25
CA LEU A 196 21.00 28.82 -5.84
C LEU A 196 22.22 29.08 -4.94
N ARG A 197 22.47 28.19 -3.97
CA ARG A 197 23.67 28.23 -3.13
C ARG A 197 24.95 28.16 -3.96
N ASP A 198 25.01 27.22 -4.90
CA ASP A 198 26.20 26.98 -5.73
C ASP A 198 26.45 28.16 -6.69
N GLN A 199 25.40 28.73 -7.29
CA GLN A 199 25.47 29.93 -8.12
C GLN A 199 25.97 31.17 -7.35
N ALA A 200 25.66 31.27 -6.06
CA ALA A 200 26.14 32.34 -5.20
C ALA A 200 27.53 32.08 -4.58
N GLY A 201 28.19 30.97 -4.94
CA GLY A 201 29.51 30.62 -4.40
C GLY A 201 29.52 30.29 -2.91
N ILE A 202 28.37 29.97 -2.31
CA ILE A 202 28.26 29.69 -0.88
C ILE A 202 28.70 28.25 -0.63
N GLN A 203 29.84 28.04 0.02
CA GLN A 203 30.32 26.71 0.33
C GLN A 203 29.32 25.97 1.23
N ALA A 204 29.00 24.72 0.89
CA ALA A 204 28.20 23.88 1.75
C ALA A 204 28.92 23.74 3.10
N LYS A 205 28.20 23.94 4.22
CA LYS A 205 28.64 23.40 5.51
C LYS A 205 28.67 21.87 5.39
N THR A 206 29.77 21.33 4.89
CA THR A 206 30.11 19.93 5.05
C THR A 206 30.27 19.76 6.54
N LYS A 207 29.28 19.14 7.20
CA LYS A 207 29.43 18.70 8.58
C LYS A 207 30.77 17.95 8.63
N GLY A 208 31.74 18.54 9.33
CA GLY A 208 33.09 18.02 9.39
C GLY A 208 33.07 16.54 9.77
N ALA A 209 33.95 15.76 9.12
CA ALA A 209 34.48 14.50 9.63
C ALA A 209 33.47 13.38 9.98
N GLY A 210 32.44 13.15 9.16
CA GLY A 210 31.55 11.97 9.32
C GLY A 210 31.25 11.16 8.05
N SER A 211 31.74 11.54 6.87
CA SER A 211 31.27 10.99 5.59
C SER A 211 32.01 9.75 5.06
N SER A 212 32.86 9.09 5.84
CA SER A 212 33.55 7.86 5.38
C SER A 212 32.60 6.66 5.17
N LEU A 213 31.33 6.75 5.58
CA LEU A 213 30.32 5.70 5.35
C LEU A 213 29.75 5.64 3.93
N ARG A 214 30.18 6.50 2.99
CA ARG A 214 29.72 6.42 1.58
C ARG A 214 30.47 5.40 0.72
N ALA A 215 31.65 4.94 1.13
CA ALA A 215 32.45 3.98 0.36
C ALA A 215 31.88 2.55 0.36
N SER A 216 30.88 2.23 1.19
CA SER A 216 30.34 0.87 1.34
C SER A 216 28.91 0.69 0.83
N ARG A 217 28.38 1.61 0.01
CA ARG A 217 27.13 1.37 -0.72
C ARG A 217 27.40 0.36 -1.84
N LYS A 218 27.21 -0.92 -1.52
CA LYS A 218 27.12 -2.00 -2.52
C LYS A 218 26.21 -1.55 -3.66
N PRO A 219 26.60 -1.76 -4.93
CA PRO A 219 25.78 -1.39 -6.08
C PRO A 219 24.37 -1.95 -5.88
N ARG A 220 23.36 -1.09 -6.00
CA ARG A 220 21.97 -1.58 -6.05
C ARG A 220 21.90 -2.53 -7.24
N PRO A 221 21.43 -3.78 -7.06
CA PRO A 221 21.19 -4.65 -8.20
C PRO A 221 20.29 -3.88 -9.18
N LEU A 222 20.70 -3.88 -10.45
CA LEU A 222 19.93 -3.25 -11.54
C LEU A 222 18.49 -3.73 -11.40
N ALA A 223 17.56 -2.78 -11.33
CA ALA A 223 16.15 -3.11 -11.24
C ALA A 223 15.81 -3.95 -12.47
N VAL A 224 15.43 -5.21 -12.25
CA VAL A 224 14.95 -6.08 -13.32
C VAL A 224 13.76 -5.33 -13.96
N PRO A 225 13.77 -5.08 -15.28
CA PRO A 225 12.69 -4.37 -15.92
C PRO A 225 11.38 -5.10 -15.60
N PHE A 226 10.38 -4.35 -15.15
CA PHE A 226 9.05 -4.88 -14.95
C PHE A 226 8.49 -5.24 -16.33
N VAL A 227 8.56 -6.52 -16.68
CA VAL A 227 7.89 -7.06 -17.86
C VAL A 227 6.43 -7.26 -17.45
N PRO A 228 5.48 -6.53 -18.04
CA PRO A 228 4.06 -6.78 -17.77
C PRO A 228 3.76 -8.22 -18.19
N ILE A 229 3.34 -9.05 -17.24
CA ILE A 229 2.87 -10.39 -17.52
C ILE A 229 1.57 -10.22 -18.31
N ARG A 230 1.52 -10.79 -19.52
CA ARG A 230 0.31 -10.90 -20.34
C ARG A 230 -0.21 -12.33 -20.20
N PRO A 231 -1.16 -12.61 -19.29
CA PRO A 231 -1.65 -13.97 -19.05
C PRO A 231 -2.16 -14.64 -20.33
N GLU A 232 -2.74 -13.87 -21.24
CA GLU A 232 -3.30 -14.36 -22.50
C GLU A 232 -2.24 -14.92 -23.46
N ALA A 233 -0.97 -14.56 -23.27
CA ALA A 233 0.14 -15.12 -24.05
C ALA A 233 0.62 -16.49 -23.50
N ASP A 234 0.18 -16.88 -22.30
CA ASP A 234 0.53 -18.16 -21.69
C ASP A 234 -0.38 -19.28 -22.21
N PRO A 235 0.16 -20.35 -22.81
CA PRO A 235 -0.62 -21.50 -23.27
C PRO A 235 -1.52 -22.12 -22.18
N LEU A 236 -1.11 -22.03 -20.90
CA LEU A 236 -1.93 -22.50 -19.78
C LEU A 236 -3.25 -21.72 -19.69
N TYR A 237 -3.23 -20.41 -19.91
CA TYR A 237 -4.42 -19.57 -19.85
C TYR A 237 -5.44 -19.99 -20.93
N SER A 238 -4.98 -20.28 -22.15
CA SER A 238 -5.83 -20.78 -23.23
C SER A 238 -6.47 -22.15 -22.90
N ARG A 239 -5.71 -23.07 -22.29
CA ARG A 239 -6.24 -24.38 -21.87
C ARG A 239 -7.30 -24.24 -20.79
N ILE A 240 -7.09 -23.39 -19.79
CA ILE A 240 -8.10 -23.10 -18.76
C ILE A 240 -9.33 -22.43 -19.39
N SER A 241 -9.13 -21.49 -20.31
CA SER A 241 -10.22 -20.83 -21.03
C SER A 241 -11.12 -21.85 -21.75
N ALA A 242 -10.52 -22.86 -22.39
CA ALA A 242 -11.26 -23.94 -23.05
C ALA A 242 -12.06 -24.84 -22.08
N MET A 243 -11.66 -24.93 -20.81
CA MET A 243 -12.38 -25.68 -19.79
C MET A 243 -13.63 -24.93 -19.30
N VAL A 244 -13.59 -23.59 -19.25
CA VAL A 244 -14.70 -22.78 -18.74
C VAL A 244 -15.78 -22.60 -19.81
N PRO A 245 -17.05 -23.04 -19.55
CA PRO A 245 -18.10 -23.03 -20.57
C PRO A 245 -18.40 -21.64 -21.14
N HIS A 246 -18.73 -21.58 -22.43
CA HIS A 246 -19.01 -20.31 -23.12
C HIS A 246 -20.39 -19.70 -22.83
N TRP A 247 -21.28 -20.42 -22.15
CA TRP A 247 -22.61 -19.89 -21.79
C TRP A 247 -22.57 -18.93 -20.59
N THR A 248 -21.45 -18.87 -19.86
CA THR A 248 -21.22 -17.87 -18.81
C THR A 248 -20.99 -16.49 -19.44
N SER A 249 -21.41 -15.40 -18.79
CA SER A 249 -21.11 -14.05 -19.29
C SER A 249 -19.60 -13.85 -19.49
N GLU A 250 -19.20 -13.06 -20.49
CA GLU A 250 -17.78 -12.89 -20.83
C GLU A 250 -16.94 -12.40 -19.63
N GLN A 251 -17.51 -11.49 -18.84
CA GLN A 251 -16.86 -10.94 -17.65
C GLN A 251 -16.64 -12.01 -16.58
N THR A 252 -17.71 -12.72 -16.18
CA THR A 252 -17.63 -13.81 -15.19
C THR A 252 -16.71 -14.92 -15.66
N ARG A 253 -16.72 -15.22 -16.97
CA ARG A 253 -15.79 -16.17 -17.58
C ARG A 253 -14.34 -15.76 -17.37
N LYS A 254 -13.99 -14.51 -17.67
CA LYS A 254 -12.63 -13.97 -17.46
C LYS A 254 -12.22 -14.02 -15.99
N ASP A 255 -13.13 -13.70 -15.08
CA ASP A 255 -12.86 -13.73 -13.64
C ASP A 255 -12.61 -15.17 -13.14
N ILE A 256 -13.42 -16.14 -13.57
CA ILE A 256 -13.22 -17.57 -13.27
C ILE A 256 -11.89 -18.08 -13.84
N ILE A 257 -11.58 -17.76 -15.11
CA ILE A 257 -10.33 -18.18 -15.76
C ILE A 257 -9.13 -17.63 -14.99
N SER A 258 -9.17 -16.34 -14.63
CA SER A 258 -8.10 -15.67 -13.89
C SER A 258 -7.82 -16.32 -12.53
N GLU A 259 -8.87 -16.61 -11.76
CA GLU A 259 -8.74 -17.29 -10.46
C GLU A 259 -8.16 -18.70 -10.59
N ILE A 260 -8.62 -19.50 -11.56
CA ILE A 260 -8.07 -20.85 -11.80
C ILE A 260 -6.62 -20.76 -12.25
N TYR A 261 -6.27 -19.81 -13.12
CA TYR A 261 -4.91 -19.59 -13.60
C TYR A 261 -3.96 -19.25 -12.45
N VAL A 262 -4.34 -18.31 -11.58
CA VAL A 262 -3.55 -17.96 -10.39
C VAL A 262 -3.41 -19.14 -9.43
N ALA A 263 -4.47 -19.93 -9.24
CA ALA A 263 -4.45 -21.11 -8.37
C ALA A 263 -3.49 -22.21 -8.88
N ILE A 264 -3.43 -22.42 -10.20
CA ILE A 264 -2.48 -23.36 -10.81
C ILE A 264 -1.05 -22.83 -10.70
N LEU A 265 -0.80 -21.55 -11.02
CA LEU A 265 0.53 -20.94 -10.86
C LEU A 265 1.02 -20.93 -9.41
N ALA A 266 0.10 -20.83 -8.45
CA ALA A 266 0.41 -20.90 -7.02
C ALA A 266 0.68 -22.33 -6.53
N GLY A 267 0.41 -23.35 -7.35
CA GLY A 267 0.52 -24.76 -7.00
C GLY A 267 -0.56 -25.25 -6.03
N THR A 268 -1.66 -24.51 -5.87
CA THR A 268 -2.75 -24.89 -4.96
C THR A 268 -3.67 -25.95 -5.54
N ILE A 269 -3.81 -25.96 -6.88
CA ILE A 269 -4.54 -26.99 -7.63
C ILE A 269 -3.72 -27.36 -8.86
N SER A 270 -3.82 -28.61 -9.30
CA SER A 270 -3.23 -29.02 -10.59
C SER A 270 -4.15 -28.72 -11.77
N GLU A 271 -3.61 -28.68 -12.98
CA GLU A 271 -4.41 -28.50 -14.20
C GLU A 271 -5.44 -29.64 -14.38
N ALA A 272 -5.04 -30.88 -14.09
CA ALA A 272 -5.94 -32.04 -14.14
C ALA A 272 -7.07 -31.96 -13.10
N GLU A 273 -6.77 -31.47 -11.91
CA GLU A 273 -7.77 -31.25 -10.86
C GLU A 273 -8.73 -30.11 -11.22
N ALA A 274 -8.21 -29.03 -11.84
CA ALA A 274 -9.02 -27.95 -12.37
C ALA A 274 -10.03 -28.45 -13.41
N ALA A 275 -9.57 -29.28 -14.36
CA ALA A 275 -10.43 -29.91 -15.36
C ALA A 275 -11.51 -30.81 -14.73
N LYS A 276 -11.13 -31.67 -13.76
CA LYS A 276 -12.06 -32.58 -13.07
C LYS A 276 -13.13 -31.83 -12.26
N ASN A 277 -12.78 -30.67 -11.70
CA ASN A 277 -13.65 -29.90 -10.81
C ASN A 277 -14.20 -28.61 -11.43
N ILE A 278 -14.12 -28.44 -12.76
CA ILE A 278 -14.46 -27.18 -13.42
C ILE A 278 -15.88 -26.71 -13.12
N LYS A 279 -16.85 -27.64 -13.06
CA LYS A 279 -18.25 -27.33 -12.70
C LYS A 279 -18.37 -26.74 -11.30
N ARG A 280 -17.56 -27.20 -10.35
CA ARG A 280 -17.52 -26.66 -8.98
C ARG A 280 -16.98 -25.23 -8.96
N PHE A 281 -15.89 -24.97 -9.70
CA PHE A 281 -15.30 -23.61 -9.80
C PHE A 281 -16.24 -22.64 -10.51
N VAL A 282 -16.89 -23.07 -11.59
CA VAL A 282 -17.88 -22.26 -12.31
C VAL A 282 -19.04 -21.89 -11.39
N ASN A 283 -19.62 -22.86 -10.67
CA ASN A 283 -20.71 -22.59 -9.72
C ASN A 283 -20.28 -21.65 -8.58
N ALA A 284 -19.06 -21.82 -8.07
CA ALA A 284 -18.49 -20.90 -7.08
C ALA A 284 -18.33 -19.47 -7.67
N GLY A 285 -17.92 -19.38 -8.94
CA GLY A 285 -17.83 -18.14 -9.71
C GLY A 285 -19.17 -17.43 -9.82
N PHE A 286 -20.23 -18.13 -10.23
CA PHE A 286 -21.57 -17.55 -10.28
C PHE A 286 -22.05 -17.02 -8.93
N ARG A 287 -21.88 -17.81 -7.86
CA ARG A 287 -22.25 -17.37 -6.49
C ARG A 287 -21.48 -16.12 -6.05
N THR A 288 -20.26 -15.96 -6.56
CA THR A 288 -19.34 -14.90 -6.18
C THR A 288 -19.53 -13.62 -7.00
N TYR A 289 -19.70 -13.76 -8.31
CA TYR A 289 -19.63 -12.66 -9.28
C TYR A 289 -21.00 -12.32 -9.87
N GLU A 290 -21.94 -13.27 -9.94
CA GLU A 290 -23.27 -13.10 -10.53
C GLU A 290 -24.42 -13.42 -9.55
N ASN A 291 -24.20 -13.28 -8.24
CA ASN A 291 -25.34 -13.33 -7.32
C ASN A 291 -26.39 -12.27 -7.77
N LYS A 292 -27.70 -12.58 -7.63
CA LYS A 292 -28.83 -11.69 -7.96
C LYS A 292 -28.70 -10.28 -7.33
N PHE A 293 -27.83 -10.17 -6.35
CA PHE A 293 -27.59 -9.01 -5.52
C PHE A 293 -26.35 -8.20 -5.93
N GLY A 294 -25.57 -8.62 -6.93
CA GLY A 294 -24.33 -7.98 -7.34
C GLY A 294 -23.27 -7.89 -6.22
N PRO A 295 -22.18 -7.13 -6.43
CA PRO A 295 -21.25 -6.80 -5.35
C PRO A 295 -21.94 -5.90 -4.32
N ARG A 296 -22.67 -6.52 -3.38
CA ARG A 296 -23.31 -5.82 -2.26
C ARG A 296 -22.26 -5.18 -1.36
N SER A 297 -22.53 -3.96 -0.93
CA SER A 297 -21.75 -3.34 0.13
C SER A 297 -21.96 -4.11 1.42
N LEU A 298 -20.94 -4.20 2.27
CA LEU A 298 -21.14 -4.73 3.62
C LEU A 298 -22.11 -3.86 4.42
N ASP A 299 -22.25 -2.59 4.05
CA ASP A 299 -23.17 -1.64 4.67
C ASP A 299 -24.61 -1.76 4.13
N GLU A 300 -24.85 -2.59 3.11
CA GLU A 300 -26.19 -2.79 2.55
C GLU A 300 -27.05 -3.64 3.51
N ALA A 301 -28.35 -3.35 3.54
CA ALA A 301 -29.34 -4.11 4.30
C ALA A 301 -29.34 -5.60 3.90
N LEU A 302 -29.52 -6.49 4.88
CA LEU A 302 -29.49 -7.95 4.71
C LEU A 302 -30.66 -8.43 3.85
N THR A 303 -31.84 -7.86 4.08
CA THR A 303 -33.07 -8.05 3.30
C THR A 303 -33.71 -6.68 3.06
N ASP A 304 -34.59 -6.58 2.06
CA ASP A 304 -35.20 -5.30 1.67
C ASP A 304 -36.00 -4.66 2.83
N ASP A 305 -36.49 -5.47 3.78
CA ASP A 305 -37.24 -5.03 4.97
C ASP A 305 -36.40 -4.97 6.27
N SER A 306 -35.09 -5.20 6.22
CA SER A 306 -34.25 -5.26 7.44
C SER A 306 -33.33 -4.07 7.57
N GLU A 307 -33.28 -3.46 8.75
CA GLU A 307 -32.26 -2.46 9.08
C GLU A 307 -30.88 -3.09 9.38
N THR A 308 -30.81 -4.42 9.48
CA THR A 308 -29.56 -5.12 9.79
C THR A 308 -28.70 -5.21 8.53
N SER A 309 -27.50 -4.63 8.56
CA SER A 309 -26.56 -4.71 7.44
C SER A 309 -25.79 -6.03 7.40
N TRP A 310 -25.21 -6.35 6.25
CA TRP A 310 -24.33 -7.53 6.10
C TRP A 310 -23.11 -7.47 7.03
N VAL A 311 -22.60 -6.29 7.36
CA VAL A 311 -21.48 -6.12 8.31
C VAL A 311 -21.86 -6.54 9.72
N ALA A 312 -23.13 -6.35 10.11
CA ALA A 312 -23.61 -6.74 11.43
C ALA A 312 -23.66 -8.27 11.61
N MET A 313 -23.66 -9.04 10.52
CA MET A 313 -23.55 -10.50 10.55
C MET A 313 -22.12 -11.02 10.63
N ILE A 314 -21.11 -10.17 10.37
CA ILE A 314 -19.71 -10.57 10.52
C ILE A 314 -19.41 -10.54 12.03
N PRO A 315 -19.08 -11.68 12.65
CA PRO A 315 -18.72 -11.69 14.06
C PRO A 315 -17.50 -10.79 14.24
N ASP A 316 -17.64 -9.72 15.02
CA ASP A 316 -16.50 -8.89 15.37
C ASP A 316 -15.51 -9.75 16.17
N PRO A 317 -14.28 -9.98 15.67
CA PRO A 317 -13.30 -10.77 16.40
C PRO A 317 -13.04 -10.22 17.79
N ALA A 318 -13.16 -8.91 18.01
CA ALA A 318 -13.01 -8.30 19.32
C ALA A 318 -14.22 -8.58 20.25
N ALA A 319 -15.42 -8.71 19.69
CA ALA A 319 -16.60 -9.12 20.45
C ALA A 319 -16.53 -10.60 20.83
N LEU A 320 -16.07 -11.47 19.93
CA LEU A 320 -15.84 -12.88 20.23
C LEU A 320 -14.79 -13.07 21.34
N ASP A 321 -13.66 -12.35 21.25
CA ASP A 321 -12.61 -12.34 22.29
C ASP A 321 -13.12 -11.82 23.65
N ALA A 322 -14.14 -10.95 23.65
CA ALA A 322 -14.78 -10.44 24.86
C ALA A 322 -15.75 -11.46 25.48
N PHE A 323 -16.46 -12.24 24.66
CA PHE A 323 -17.30 -13.34 25.15
C PHE A 323 -16.48 -14.47 25.76
N ASP A 324 -15.36 -14.85 25.13
CA ASP A 324 -14.46 -15.87 25.68
C ASP A 324 -13.91 -15.46 27.06
N ARG A 325 -13.59 -14.15 27.24
CA ARG A 325 -13.17 -13.62 28.55
C ARG A 325 -14.28 -13.62 29.59
N LEU A 326 -15.55 -13.45 29.19
CA LEU A 326 -16.68 -13.52 30.11
C LEU A 326 -16.92 -14.96 30.58
N ASP A 327 -16.76 -15.94 29.69
CA ASP A 327 -16.84 -17.35 30.06
C ASP A 327 -15.74 -17.75 31.04
N ASP A 328 -14.50 -17.26 30.85
CA ASP A 328 -13.41 -17.47 31.81
C ASP A 328 -13.72 -16.86 33.20
N ILE A 329 -14.36 -15.69 33.24
CA ILE A 329 -14.77 -15.04 34.49
C ILE A 329 -15.90 -15.82 35.18
N ILE A 330 -16.89 -16.30 34.42
CA ILE A 330 -18.03 -17.06 34.95
C ILE A 330 -17.59 -18.43 35.48
N VAL A 331 -16.69 -19.11 34.76
CA VAL A 331 -16.11 -20.39 35.20
C VAL A 331 -15.22 -20.20 36.42
N GLY A 332 -14.41 -19.13 36.47
CA GLY A 332 -13.57 -18.79 37.61
C GLY A 332 -14.35 -18.42 38.88
N GLN A 333 -15.52 -17.78 38.76
CA GLN A 333 -16.38 -17.48 39.91
C GLN A 333 -17.06 -18.74 40.49
N ARG A 334 -17.33 -19.76 39.66
CA ARG A 334 -17.91 -21.03 40.13
C ARG A 334 -16.92 -21.89 40.91
N SER A 335 -15.62 -21.75 40.69
CA SER A 335 -14.59 -22.49 41.44
C SER A 335 -14.28 -21.93 42.83
N CYS A 336 -14.80 -20.75 43.18
CA CYS A 336 -14.49 -20.06 44.45
C CYS A 336 -15.61 -20.17 45.50
N VAL A 337 -16.67 -20.95 45.23
CA VAL A 337 -17.84 -21.12 46.13
C VAL A 337 -17.91 -22.56 46.69
N ALA A 338 -16.77 -23.27 46.78
CA ALA A 338 -16.68 -24.60 47.36
C ALA A 338 -15.87 -24.59 48.65
#